data_AF-A0A1Y5K384-F1
#
_entry.id   AF-A0A1Y5K384-F1
#
_cell.length_a   1.000
_cell.length_b   1.000
_cell.length_c   1.000
_cell.angle_alpha   90.00
_cell.angle_beta   90.00
_cell.angle_gamma   90.00
#
_symmetry.space_group_name_H-M   'P 1'
#
loop_
_entity.id
_entity.type
_entity.pdbx_description
1 polymer ?
#
loop_
_entity_poly.entity_id
_entity_poly.type
_entity_poly.pdbx_seq_one_letter_code
_entity_poly.pdbx_strand_id
1 'polypeptide(L)'
;MLKKILSTCLILALSGCGSSSDDSSENELTSVAVETSSTVSFYIAPWQSPAGTLIISNEDSSQVQTQLVDDINSVTLALDSLDFHRVEFISESTSLTCPSFDGCGRALRDNENDLNGNRLIDFEEVMPFSLSYKAIFFTAPGENKVYLSPLSSLAVDESLDMSLASLSATPFYHLTHSQLNDNLEAEILTNALTFGVILQVAKEIEANLGTDIEPLTTIATSLTDITDYATYAQQYATENLLNTQGNQLIQAVIGDVKQRLFSIGQMKSTQPFDITEQALDSRVLLEDVRDVIGVIRLQEQKYSDELEAKLTEVETLLDTDSQQTVLTLSNVLYDVLSNFSPISNEDPGTYSLGDLSVVYTDSPYTWQITGTYDGQDVSIDMNVPKWQISSVLGNQIIGELNAKISNETTVLSVDVSELTISFDGTDDPFELEQDEVTGIGTITTDILLEKDNAQLAGTITASIDRFVSPFEELLTVVSGFDFDGEVSSELQNTGIIVQAIETTPFINEENANIAFSLELAMALNGAPEFKLAYVGELDELDNVSNADLFLTLQNKPLDVNIRQVGENINAVIKGQYGRWLDIKQKGRNYSGGLYFGDTQIADVTAVRGVPGILFPDGTFESLF
;
A
#
# COMPACT_ATOMS: atom_id res chain seq x y z
N MET A 1 -14.52 -13.02 11.31
CA MET A 1 -13.18 -12.42 11.14
C MET A 1 -13.04 -11.09 11.89
N LEU A 2 -13.69 -10.02 11.42
CA LEU A 2 -13.56 -8.64 11.95
C LEU A 2 -13.82 -8.45 13.45
N LYS A 3 -14.80 -9.17 14.02
CA LYS A 3 -15.10 -9.17 15.46
C LYS A 3 -13.89 -9.52 16.32
N LYS A 4 -12.98 -10.37 15.83
CA LYS A 4 -11.82 -10.85 16.59
C LYS A 4 -10.63 -9.89 16.53
N ILE A 5 -10.41 -9.17 15.43
CA ILE A 5 -9.30 -8.20 15.32
C ILE A 5 -9.45 -7.12 16.39
N LEU A 6 -10.63 -6.48 16.45
CA LEU A 6 -10.94 -5.53 17.51
C LEU A 6 -10.94 -6.20 18.88
N SER A 7 -11.56 -7.38 19.03
CA SER A 7 -11.54 -8.10 20.32
C SER A 7 -10.13 -8.53 20.77
N THR A 8 -9.16 -8.68 19.87
CA THR A 8 -7.78 -9.08 20.19
C THR A 8 -6.88 -7.87 20.48
N CYS A 9 -7.08 -6.75 19.77
CA CYS A 9 -6.59 -5.43 20.20
C CYS A 9 -7.12 -5.07 21.60
N LEU A 10 -8.39 -5.40 21.87
CA LEU A 10 -9.00 -5.36 23.20
C LEU A 10 -8.29 -6.30 24.19
N ILE A 11 -8.01 -7.57 23.85
CA ILE A 11 -7.38 -8.55 24.76
C ILE A 11 -5.94 -8.16 25.13
N LEU A 12 -5.17 -7.60 24.19
CA LEU A 12 -3.83 -7.06 24.45
C LEU A 12 -3.89 -5.89 25.46
N ALA A 13 -4.93 -5.05 25.36
CA ALA A 13 -5.22 -3.99 26.33
C ALA A 13 -5.83 -4.51 27.66
N LEU A 14 -6.40 -5.72 27.70
CA LEU A 14 -7.08 -6.29 28.88
C LEU A 14 -6.21 -7.21 29.74
N SER A 15 -5.02 -7.61 29.30
CA SER A 15 -4.15 -8.50 30.08
C SER A 15 -3.63 -7.90 31.40
N GLY A 16 -3.93 -6.63 31.69
CA GLY A 16 -3.54 -5.90 32.90
C GLY A 16 -4.52 -5.89 34.09
N CYS A 17 -5.65 -6.62 34.07
CA CYS A 17 -6.60 -6.62 35.21
C CYS A 17 -6.65 -7.96 35.98
N GLY A 18 -5.90 -8.08 37.10
CA GLY A 18 -6.17 -9.15 38.08
C GLY A 18 -5.13 -9.45 39.20
N SER A 19 -5.34 -8.85 40.37
CA SER A 19 -5.06 -9.37 41.74
C SER A 19 -3.67 -9.97 42.10
N SER A 20 -2.88 -9.14 42.81
CA SER A 20 -2.10 -9.37 44.05
C SER A 20 -1.38 -10.71 44.30
N SER A 21 -0.05 -10.65 44.30
CA SER A 21 0.91 -10.97 45.40
C SER A 21 2.18 -11.64 44.85
N ASP A 22 3.29 -10.90 44.82
CA ASP A 22 4.61 -11.28 45.37
C ASP A 22 5.72 -10.30 44.96
N ASP A 23 6.79 -10.35 45.76
CA ASP A 23 7.74 -9.28 46.08
C ASP A 23 8.62 -8.73 44.95
N SER A 24 8.83 -7.42 45.00
CA SER A 24 9.70 -6.62 44.14
C SER A 24 11.18 -6.85 44.44
N SER A 25 11.99 -7.06 43.39
CA SER A 25 13.43 -6.82 43.42
C SER A 25 13.74 -5.39 42.99
N GLU A 26 14.35 -4.62 43.89
CA GLU A 26 14.91 -3.29 43.64
C GLU A 26 16.08 -3.39 42.65
N ASN A 27 16.01 -2.65 41.54
CA ASN A 27 17.19 -2.31 40.74
C ASN A 27 17.53 -0.83 40.97
N GLU A 28 18.80 -0.56 41.26
CA GLU A 28 19.35 0.78 41.51
C GLU A 28 19.27 1.65 40.25
N LEU A 29 18.67 2.84 40.40
CA LEU A 29 18.62 3.89 39.40
C LEU A 29 19.98 4.61 39.31
N THR A 30 20.74 4.33 38.25
CA THR A 30 21.86 5.19 37.83
C THR A 30 21.38 6.16 36.76
N SER A 31 21.49 7.47 37.03
CA SER A 31 21.22 8.54 36.05
C SER A 31 22.23 8.47 34.90
N VAL A 32 21.81 7.92 33.77
CA VAL A 32 22.60 7.92 32.53
C VAL A 32 22.41 9.28 31.86
N ALA A 33 23.52 9.96 31.53
CA ALA A 33 23.47 11.14 30.69
C ALA A 33 23.05 10.69 29.29
N VAL A 34 21.89 11.15 28.84
CA VAL A 34 21.33 10.79 27.55
C VAL A 34 22.13 11.49 26.44
N GLU A 35 22.78 10.73 25.56
CA GLU A 35 23.42 11.29 24.37
C GLU A 35 22.34 11.70 23.36
N THR A 36 22.43 12.96 22.90
CA THR A 36 21.49 13.59 21.96
C THR A 36 22.18 13.91 20.63
N SER A 37 23.15 13.11 20.20
CA SER A 37 23.71 13.28 18.85
C SER A 37 22.77 12.65 17.82
N SER A 38 22.62 13.28 16.65
CA SER A 38 21.90 12.70 15.51
C SER A 38 22.86 12.48 14.34
N THR A 39 22.74 11.33 13.70
CA THR A 39 23.43 11.02 12.44
C THR A 39 22.39 10.74 11.36
N VAL A 40 22.53 11.41 10.22
CA VAL A 40 21.57 11.34 9.11
C VAL A 40 22.24 10.78 7.86
N SER A 41 21.65 9.75 7.28
CA SER A 41 22.01 9.24 5.95
C SER A 41 20.88 9.46 4.95
N PHE A 42 21.19 9.42 3.66
CA PHE A 42 20.25 9.69 2.58
C PHE A 42 20.16 8.51 1.61
N TYR A 43 19.05 8.43 0.89
CA TYR A 43 18.86 7.48 -0.21
C TYR A 43 18.07 8.11 -1.36
N ILE A 44 18.48 7.87 -2.60
CA ILE A 44 17.69 8.06 -3.83
C ILE A 44 17.68 6.76 -4.63
N ALA A 45 16.64 6.56 -5.44
CA ALA A 45 16.53 5.45 -6.37
C ALA A 45 17.66 5.45 -7.42
N PRO A 46 18.08 4.28 -7.94
CA PRO A 46 19.32 4.12 -8.70
C PRO A 46 19.27 4.62 -10.16
N TRP A 47 18.18 5.24 -10.62
CA TRP A 47 17.98 5.59 -12.03
C TRP A 47 18.57 6.93 -12.45
N GLN A 48 18.87 7.80 -11.49
CA GLN A 48 19.55 9.07 -11.72
C GLN A 48 20.90 9.08 -11.00
N SER A 49 21.88 9.84 -11.50
CA SER A 49 23.20 9.90 -10.89
C SER A 49 23.11 10.30 -9.41
N PRO A 50 23.72 9.53 -8.49
CA PRO A 50 23.78 9.87 -7.07
C PRO A 50 24.84 10.93 -6.75
N ALA A 51 25.66 11.31 -7.73
CA ALA A 51 26.58 12.43 -7.62
C ALA A 51 25.84 13.76 -7.80
N GLY A 52 26.20 14.77 -7.03
CA GLY A 52 25.52 16.07 -7.12
C GLY A 52 25.83 17.05 -6.00
N THR A 53 24.92 17.98 -5.79
CA THR A 53 24.99 18.99 -4.72
C THR A 53 23.91 18.71 -3.68
N LEU A 54 24.33 18.51 -2.43
CA LEU A 54 23.44 18.39 -1.28
C LEU A 54 23.36 19.74 -0.54
N ILE A 55 22.14 20.21 -0.33
CA ILE A 55 21.83 21.43 0.42
C ILE A 55 20.97 21.03 1.62
N ILE A 56 21.38 21.41 2.83
CA ILE A 56 20.63 21.15 4.05
C ILE A 56 20.44 22.48 4.77
N SER A 57 19.18 22.83 5.05
CA SER A 57 18.82 23.94 5.92
C SER A 57 18.24 23.42 7.23
N ASN A 58 18.70 23.96 8.35
CA ASN A 58 18.03 23.77 9.64
C ASN A 58 16.90 24.81 9.72
N GLU A 59 15.66 24.35 9.84
CA GLU A 59 14.47 25.20 9.77
C GLU A 59 14.35 26.07 11.04
N ASP A 60 14.91 25.63 12.17
CA ASP A 60 14.88 26.34 13.47
C ASP A 60 15.88 27.50 13.54
N SER A 61 17.09 27.31 13.03
CA SER A 61 18.21 28.26 13.08
C SER A 61 18.48 29.00 11.77
N SER A 62 17.83 28.57 10.68
CA SER A 62 18.06 29.05 9.31
C SER A 62 19.51 28.89 8.82
N GLN A 63 20.30 28.02 9.45
CA GLN A 63 21.65 27.69 8.96
C GLN A 63 21.54 26.82 7.71
N VAL A 64 22.36 27.13 6.69
CA VAL A 64 22.41 26.38 5.43
C VAL A 64 23.80 25.80 5.23
N GLN A 65 23.86 24.51 4.95
CA GLN A 65 25.07 23.79 4.56
C GLN A 65 24.92 23.33 3.11
N THR A 66 25.98 23.48 2.32
CA THR A 66 26.02 23.04 0.93
C THR A 66 27.31 22.27 0.70
N GLN A 67 27.19 21.06 0.15
CA GLN A 67 28.33 20.22 -0.15
C GLN A 67 28.14 19.49 -1.48
N LEU A 68 29.25 19.32 -2.20
CA LEU A 68 29.30 18.40 -3.33
C LEU A 68 29.50 16.98 -2.80
N VAL A 69 28.77 16.03 -3.35
CA VAL A 69 28.80 14.63 -2.96
C VAL A 69 29.03 13.78 -4.19
N ASP A 70 29.95 12.81 -4.10
CA ASP A 70 30.21 11.87 -5.18
C ASP A 70 29.10 10.79 -5.26
N ASP A 71 28.46 10.49 -4.13
CA ASP A 71 27.34 9.56 -4.03
C ASP A 71 26.53 9.88 -2.77
N ILE A 72 25.34 10.45 -2.95
CA ILE A 72 24.41 10.81 -1.87
C ILE A 72 23.99 9.60 -1.00
N ASN A 73 23.92 8.40 -1.58
CA ASN A 73 23.54 7.18 -0.88
C ASN A 73 24.62 6.68 0.11
N SER A 74 25.84 7.22 -0.02
CA SER A 74 26.98 6.93 0.87
C SER A 74 27.22 8.00 1.94
N VAL A 75 26.47 9.11 1.89
CA VAL A 75 26.67 10.25 2.77
C VAL A 75 26.07 9.98 4.15
N THR A 76 26.82 10.33 5.19
CA THR A 76 26.32 10.40 6.56
C THR A 76 26.79 11.69 7.21
N LEU A 77 25.86 12.44 7.81
CA LEU A 77 26.12 13.74 8.42
C LEU A 77 25.74 13.73 9.90
N ALA A 78 26.54 14.40 10.72
CA ALA A 78 26.16 14.71 12.09
C ALA A 78 25.36 16.02 12.08
N LEU A 79 24.12 15.96 12.56
CA LEU A 79 23.24 17.12 12.71
C LEU A 79 22.85 17.29 14.18
N ASP A 80 22.42 18.50 14.53
CA ASP A 80 21.84 18.76 15.84
C ASP A 80 20.54 17.94 15.97
N SER A 81 20.37 17.24 17.11
CA SER A 81 19.13 16.50 17.37
C SER A 81 18.02 17.44 17.81
N LEU A 82 16.79 16.98 17.66
CA LEU A 82 15.56 17.66 18.08
C LEU A 82 15.19 18.88 17.24
N ASP A 83 15.77 18.99 16.05
CA ASP A 83 15.53 20.08 15.11
C ASP A 83 14.88 19.56 13.83
N PHE A 84 14.19 20.45 13.12
CA PHE A 84 13.72 20.15 11.77
C PHE A 84 14.74 20.60 10.74
N HIS A 85 14.96 19.74 9.76
CA HIS A 85 15.85 19.99 8.65
C HIS A 85 15.12 19.83 7.33
N ARG A 86 15.36 20.76 6.41
CA ARG A 86 15.00 20.63 5.01
C ARG A 86 16.24 20.25 4.23
N VAL A 87 16.09 19.28 3.35
CA VAL A 87 17.13 18.82 2.44
C VAL A 87 16.67 19.01 1.01
N GLU A 88 17.61 19.40 0.15
CA GLU A 88 17.48 19.45 -1.31
C GLU A 88 18.72 18.80 -1.92
N PHE A 89 18.51 17.84 -2.81
CA PHE A 89 19.57 17.19 -3.57
C PHE A 89 19.40 17.48 -5.06
N ILE A 90 20.44 18.07 -5.66
CA ILE A 90 20.49 18.39 -7.08
C ILE A 90 21.53 17.46 -7.72
N SER A 91 21.05 16.43 -8.42
CA SER A 91 21.92 15.53 -9.18
C SER A 91 22.71 16.30 -10.26
N GLU A 92 23.93 15.86 -10.54
CA GLU A 92 24.70 16.38 -11.67
C GLU A 92 24.19 15.91 -13.04
N SER A 93 23.35 14.86 -13.05
CA SER A 93 22.76 14.31 -14.27
C SER A 93 21.46 15.02 -14.64
N THR A 94 21.34 15.39 -15.92
CA THR A 94 20.11 15.93 -16.52
C THR A 94 19.27 14.86 -17.24
N SER A 95 19.64 13.60 -17.08
CA SER A 95 18.95 12.43 -17.66
C SER A 95 18.89 11.29 -16.64
N LEU A 96 18.02 10.34 -16.89
CA LEU A 96 17.90 9.10 -16.12
C LEU A 96 17.63 7.91 -17.04
N THR A 97 17.73 6.69 -16.53
CA THR A 97 17.48 5.46 -17.28
C THR A 97 16.04 4.98 -17.10
N CYS A 98 15.46 4.37 -18.13
CA CYS A 98 14.14 3.74 -18.03
C CYS A 98 14.14 2.60 -16.99
N PRO A 99 13.29 2.68 -15.96
CA PRO A 99 13.29 1.69 -14.88
C PRO A 99 12.36 0.49 -15.11
N SER A 100 11.46 0.54 -16.08
CA SER A 100 10.48 -0.53 -16.34
C SER A 100 11.06 -1.61 -17.25
N PHE A 101 10.89 -2.86 -16.86
CA PHE A 101 11.27 -4.01 -17.68
C PHE A 101 10.42 -4.11 -18.96
N ASP A 102 9.20 -3.58 -18.92
CA ASP A 102 8.28 -3.52 -20.06
C ASP A 102 8.54 -2.28 -20.95
N GLY A 103 9.49 -1.44 -20.57
CA GLY A 103 9.81 -0.18 -21.23
C GLY A 103 8.97 1.01 -20.75
N CYS A 104 9.44 2.21 -21.03
CA CYS A 104 8.87 3.46 -20.52
C CYS A 104 7.90 4.13 -21.49
N GLY A 105 7.57 3.49 -22.60
CA GLY A 105 6.67 4.01 -23.62
C GLY A 105 7.37 4.29 -24.94
N ARG A 106 6.70 5.02 -25.83
CA ARG A 106 7.14 5.15 -27.23
C ARG A 106 8.16 6.24 -27.49
N ALA A 107 8.99 5.98 -28.49
CA ALA A 107 9.95 6.92 -29.04
C ALA A 107 9.52 7.44 -30.43
N LEU A 108 9.99 8.64 -30.81
CA LEU A 108 9.90 9.12 -32.19
C LEU A 108 10.72 8.23 -33.14
N ARG A 109 10.34 8.24 -34.42
CA ARG A 109 11.17 7.64 -35.47
C ARG A 109 12.53 8.33 -35.49
N ASP A 110 13.59 7.54 -35.36
CA ASP A 110 14.99 7.99 -35.31
C ASP A 110 15.37 8.75 -34.01
N ASN A 111 14.71 8.43 -32.88
CA ASN A 111 15.12 8.90 -31.55
C ASN A 111 16.54 8.38 -31.23
N GLU A 112 17.43 9.24 -30.75
CA GLU A 112 18.80 8.88 -30.40
C GLU A 112 18.92 7.99 -29.15
N ASN A 113 17.88 8.00 -28.31
CA ASN A 113 17.82 7.20 -27.09
C ASN A 113 17.17 5.82 -27.30
N ASP A 114 16.52 5.59 -28.44
CA ASP A 114 16.04 4.26 -28.87
C ASP A 114 17.21 3.55 -29.56
N LEU A 115 17.95 2.74 -28.80
CA LEU A 115 19.24 2.18 -29.21
C LEU A 115 19.09 1.05 -30.23
N ASN A 116 17.93 0.38 -30.26
CA ASN A 116 17.66 -0.75 -31.14
C ASN A 116 16.72 -0.41 -32.31
N GLY A 117 16.12 0.78 -32.33
CA GLY A 117 15.25 1.30 -33.38
C GLY A 117 13.85 0.69 -33.39
N ASN A 118 13.40 0.09 -32.29
CA ASN A 118 12.09 -0.56 -32.16
C ASN A 118 10.96 0.45 -31.89
N ARG A 119 11.27 1.74 -31.71
CA ARG A 119 10.37 2.84 -31.37
C ARG A 119 9.76 2.75 -29.96
N LEU A 120 10.42 2.04 -29.07
CA LEU A 120 10.15 2.01 -27.64
C LEU A 120 11.37 2.60 -26.92
N ILE A 121 11.15 3.09 -25.71
CA ILE A 121 12.23 3.38 -24.76
C ILE A 121 12.30 2.16 -23.86
N ASP A 122 13.23 1.25 -24.14
CA ASP A 122 13.37 -0.01 -23.43
C ASP A 122 14.03 0.19 -22.06
N PHE A 123 14.01 -0.86 -21.23
CA PHE A 123 14.72 -0.90 -19.96
C PHE A 123 16.18 -0.45 -20.11
N GLU A 124 16.65 0.39 -19.18
CA GLU A 124 17.98 1.03 -19.17
C GLU A 124 18.25 2.06 -20.28
N GLU A 125 17.34 2.28 -21.24
CA GLU A 125 17.50 3.34 -22.24
C GLU A 125 17.33 4.74 -21.61
N VAL A 126 17.97 5.74 -22.22
CA VAL A 126 18.11 7.07 -21.63
C VAL A 126 16.86 7.90 -21.84
N MET A 127 16.38 8.53 -20.77
CA MET A 127 15.31 9.52 -20.82
C MET A 127 15.85 10.93 -20.49
N PRO A 128 15.56 11.93 -21.35
CA PRO A 128 16.23 13.23 -21.31
C PRO A 128 15.57 14.22 -20.33
N PHE A 129 15.33 13.78 -19.09
CA PHE A 129 14.81 14.63 -18.02
C PHE A 129 15.44 14.27 -16.66
N SER A 130 15.29 15.18 -15.69
CA SER A 130 15.79 15.00 -14.32
C SER A 130 14.66 15.08 -13.29
N LEU A 131 14.88 14.45 -12.14
CA LEU A 131 13.98 14.49 -11.00
C LEU A 131 14.41 15.53 -9.96
N SER A 132 13.43 16.00 -9.19
CA SER A 132 13.63 16.88 -8.04
C SER A 132 13.61 16.07 -6.76
N TYR A 133 14.57 16.32 -5.85
CA TYR A 133 14.71 15.61 -4.58
C TYR A 133 14.75 16.60 -3.42
N LYS A 134 13.69 16.62 -2.61
CA LYS A 134 13.58 17.41 -1.39
C LYS A 134 12.84 16.62 -0.31
N ALA A 135 13.12 16.91 0.94
CA ALA A 135 12.36 16.41 2.09
C ALA A 135 12.48 17.39 3.28
N ILE A 136 11.49 17.38 4.17
CA ILE A 136 11.58 18.01 5.50
C ILE A 136 11.45 16.90 6.53
N PHE A 137 12.42 16.76 7.42
CA PHE A 137 12.46 15.68 8.41
C PHE A 137 12.91 16.19 9.77
N PHE A 138 12.61 15.40 10.80
CA PHE A 138 12.99 15.70 12.19
C PHE A 138 14.21 14.87 12.60
N THR A 139 15.23 15.48 13.20
CA THR A 139 16.43 14.74 13.65
C THR A 139 16.22 14.10 15.02
N ALA A 140 15.72 12.87 15.06
CA ALA A 140 15.65 12.12 16.31
C ALA A 140 17.08 11.79 16.84
N PRO A 141 17.28 11.62 18.16
CA PRO A 141 18.56 11.14 18.68
C PRO A 141 18.94 9.76 18.11
N GLY A 142 20.20 9.58 17.67
CA GLY A 142 20.65 8.35 17.03
C GLY A 142 20.63 8.40 15.50
N GLU A 143 20.37 7.26 14.86
CA GLU A 143 20.42 7.11 13.41
C GLU A 143 19.10 7.52 12.76
N ASN A 144 19.19 8.36 11.73
CA ASN A 144 18.07 8.78 10.90
C ASN A 144 18.39 8.47 9.45
N LYS A 145 17.41 8.01 8.69
CA LYS A 145 17.53 7.79 7.25
C LYS A 145 16.44 8.53 6.50
N VAL A 146 16.84 9.30 5.50
CA VAL A 146 15.94 10.13 4.70
C VAL A 146 15.96 9.64 3.26
N TYR A 147 14.79 9.25 2.76
CA TYR A 147 14.63 8.68 1.44
C TYR A 147 14.02 9.72 0.50
N LEU A 148 14.79 10.21 -0.45
CA LEU A 148 14.40 11.29 -1.32
C LEU A 148 13.75 10.73 -2.58
N SER A 149 12.54 11.22 -2.89
CA SER A 149 11.80 10.90 -4.10
C SER A 149 11.14 12.16 -4.67
N PRO A 150 10.66 12.13 -5.92
CA PRO A 150 9.83 13.21 -6.44
C PRO A 150 8.59 13.47 -5.56
N LEU A 151 8.03 12.43 -4.94
CA LEU A 151 6.87 12.60 -4.07
C LEU A 151 7.22 13.25 -2.72
N SER A 152 8.40 12.97 -2.16
CA SER A 152 8.85 13.72 -0.98
C SER A 152 9.08 15.19 -1.34
N SER A 153 9.52 15.48 -2.56
CA SER A 153 9.63 16.86 -3.06
C SER A 153 8.27 17.55 -3.17
N LEU A 154 7.25 16.85 -3.69
CA LEU A 154 5.88 17.35 -3.74
C LEU A 154 5.38 17.69 -2.33
N ALA A 155 5.62 16.80 -1.36
CA ALA A 155 5.21 17.01 0.03
C ALA A 155 5.84 18.29 0.61
N VAL A 156 7.09 18.58 0.27
CA VAL A 156 7.78 19.80 0.69
C VAL A 156 7.23 21.05 0.00
N ASP A 157 7.05 20.98 -1.32
CA ASP A 157 6.64 22.13 -2.14
C ASP A 157 5.19 22.53 -1.84
N GLU A 158 4.32 21.57 -1.52
CA GLU A 158 2.91 21.78 -1.14
C GLU A 158 2.69 21.83 0.39
N SER A 159 3.75 21.68 1.21
CA SER A 159 3.69 21.70 2.68
C SER A 159 2.73 20.66 3.29
N LEU A 160 2.82 19.41 2.81
CA LEU A 160 1.94 18.30 3.15
C LEU A 160 2.49 17.47 4.32
N ASP A 161 1.65 17.15 5.30
CA ASP A 161 1.93 16.05 6.22
C ASP A 161 1.65 14.71 5.55
N MET A 162 2.71 13.92 5.32
CA MET A 162 2.61 12.62 4.67
C MET A 162 2.36 11.46 5.64
N SER A 163 2.46 11.67 6.96
CA SER A 163 2.35 10.60 7.97
C SER A 163 0.96 9.93 7.94
N LEU A 164 -0.09 10.73 7.82
CA LEU A 164 -1.47 10.24 7.76
C LEU A 164 -1.82 9.53 6.45
N ALA A 165 -1.22 9.94 5.34
CA ALA A 165 -1.48 9.33 4.05
C ALA A 165 -0.67 8.07 3.81
N SER A 166 0.54 7.98 4.36
CA SER A 166 1.33 6.75 4.33
C SER A 166 0.89 5.72 5.36
N LEU A 167 -0.17 6.02 6.13
CA LEU A 167 -0.56 5.23 7.29
C LEU A 167 0.66 4.83 8.15
N SER A 168 1.47 5.81 8.55
CA SER A 168 2.63 5.55 9.41
C SER A 168 2.86 6.66 10.44
N ALA A 169 3.48 6.29 11.55
CA ALA A 169 3.92 7.21 12.60
C ALA A 169 4.90 8.28 12.10
N THR A 170 5.70 8.00 11.06
CA THR A 170 6.58 8.96 10.41
C THR A 170 6.23 9.10 8.93
N PRO A 171 6.58 10.22 8.27
CA PRO A 171 6.46 10.32 6.82
C PRO A 171 7.17 9.14 6.14
N PHE A 172 6.61 8.63 5.04
CA PHE A 172 7.16 7.49 4.30
C PHE A 172 8.65 7.62 3.89
N TYR A 173 9.14 8.85 3.79
CA TYR A 173 10.51 9.18 3.41
C TYR A 173 11.48 9.31 4.60
N HIS A 174 11.07 9.00 5.84
CA HIS A 174 11.91 9.20 7.02
C HIS A 174 11.81 8.06 8.03
N LEU A 175 12.97 7.47 8.33
CA LEU A 175 13.15 6.53 9.43
C LEU A 175 13.99 7.18 10.53
N THR A 176 13.51 7.03 11.76
CA THR A 176 14.15 7.52 13.01
C THR A 176 14.67 6.38 13.89
N HIS A 177 14.32 5.15 13.52
CA HIS A 177 14.79 3.91 14.09
C HIS A 177 14.79 2.90 12.93
N SER A 178 15.84 2.10 12.80
CA SER A 178 16.00 1.25 11.63
C SER A 178 16.12 -0.22 12.02
N GLN A 179 15.10 -1.01 11.65
CA GLN A 179 15.19 -2.46 11.56
C GLN A 179 15.46 -2.87 10.11
N LEU A 180 15.90 -4.11 9.88
CA LEU A 180 16.21 -4.58 8.53
C LEU A 180 15.00 -4.43 7.59
N ASN A 181 13.81 -4.84 8.06
CA ASN A 181 12.58 -4.76 7.28
C ASN A 181 12.14 -3.31 7.06
N ASP A 182 12.20 -2.44 8.08
CA ASP A 182 11.86 -1.02 7.94
C ASP A 182 12.70 -0.33 6.84
N ASN A 183 14.01 -0.63 6.80
CA ASN A 183 14.92 -0.08 5.79
C ASN A 183 14.56 -0.56 4.38
N LEU A 184 14.29 -1.86 4.24
CA LEU A 184 13.93 -2.48 2.97
C LEU A 184 12.59 -1.95 2.45
N GLU A 185 11.60 -1.84 3.33
CA GLU A 185 10.28 -1.28 3.05
C GLU A 185 10.40 0.15 2.51
N ALA A 186 11.14 1.02 3.21
CA ALA A 186 11.33 2.42 2.80
C ALA A 186 12.13 2.56 1.48
N GLU A 187 13.14 1.71 1.26
CA GLU A 187 13.90 1.69 0.00
C GLU A 187 13.00 1.33 -1.18
N ILE A 188 12.21 0.27 -1.03
CA ILE A 188 11.30 -0.23 -2.07
C ILE A 188 10.19 0.78 -2.33
N LEU A 189 9.62 1.38 -1.29
CA LEU A 189 8.61 2.41 -1.42
C LEU A 189 9.16 3.63 -2.17
N THR A 190 10.39 4.04 -1.89
CA THR A 190 11.07 5.16 -2.58
C THR A 190 11.33 4.86 -4.05
N ASN A 191 11.74 3.62 -4.36
CA ASN A 191 11.92 3.16 -5.72
C ASN A 191 10.57 3.14 -6.46
N ALA A 192 9.54 2.54 -5.88
CA ALA A 192 8.19 2.46 -6.47
C ALA A 192 7.62 3.85 -6.77
N LEU A 193 7.70 4.78 -5.81
CA LEU A 193 7.21 6.15 -6.01
C LEU A 193 8.01 6.91 -7.08
N THR A 194 9.33 6.71 -7.13
CA THR A 194 10.16 7.33 -8.16
C THR A 194 9.89 6.72 -9.54
N PHE A 195 9.68 5.40 -9.62
CA PHE A 195 9.25 4.68 -10.81
C PHE A 195 7.93 5.22 -11.34
N GLY A 196 6.96 5.43 -10.44
CA GLY A 196 5.64 5.94 -10.79
C GLY A 196 5.66 7.30 -11.47
N VAL A 197 6.48 8.22 -10.95
CA VAL A 197 6.67 9.54 -11.57
C VAL A 197 7.38 9.44 -12.91
N ILE A 198 8.39 8.58 -13.02
CA ILE A 198 9.10 8.36 -14.29
C ILE A 198 8.15 7.88 -15.39
N LEU A 199 7.32 6.86 -15.12
CA LEU A 199 6.38 6.32 -16.10
C LEU A 199 5.27 7.30 -16.47
N GLN A 200 4.72 8.05 -15.51
CA GLN A 200 3.72 9.06 -15.82
C GLN A 200 4.29 10.13 -16.75
N VAL A 201 5.51 10.61 -16.49
CA VAL A 201 6.16 11.59 -17.37
C VAL A 201 6.45 11.00 -18.74
N ALA A 202 6.88 9.74 -18.80
CA ALA A 202 7.13 9.08 -20.08
C ALA A 202 5.83 8.92 -20.90
N LYS A 203 4.70 8.61 -20.24
CA LYS A 203 3.35 8.61 -20.85
C LYS A 203 2.95 9.99 -21.37
N GLU A 204 3.22 11.05 -20.63
CA GLU A 204 2.97 12.43 -21.07
C GLU A 204 3.82 12.81 -22.29
N ILE A 205 5.09 12.41 -22.31
CA ILE A 205 5.98 12.58 -23.47
C ILE A 205 5.40 11.82 -24.67
N GLU A 206 4.99 10.57 -24.49
CA GLU A 206 4.38 9.75 -25.52
C GLU A 206 3.11 10.40 -26.10
N ALA A 207 2.22 10.89 -25.25
CA ALA A 207 0.98 11.54 -25.67
C ALA A 207 1.21 12.79 -26.54
N ASN A 208 2.39 13.41 -26.41
CA ASN A 208 2.77 14.63 -27.13
C ASN A 208 3.75 14.40 -28.28
N LEU A 209 4.05 13.13 -28.63
CA LEU A 209 4.92 12.78 -29.77
C LEU A 209 4.43 13.47 -31.06
N GLY A 210 5.25 14.36 -31.60
CA GLY A 210 4.94 15.10 -32.83
C GLY A 210 4.49 16.56 -32.62
N THR A 211 4.48 17.04 -31.38
CA THR A 211 4.44 18.48 -31.07
C THR A 211 5.85 19.01 -30.80
N ASP A 212 6.12 20.29 -31.09
CA ASP A 212 7.38 20.94 -30.66
C ASP A 212 7.31 21.14 -29.14
N ILE A 213 7.72 20.13 -28.37
CA ILE A 213 7.81 20.24 -26.90
C ILE A 213 9.16 20.88 -26.56
N GLU A 214 9.15 21.89 -25.69
CA GLU A 214 10.37 22.36 -25.02
C GLU A 214 10.97 21.17 -24.23
N PRO A 215 12.30 20.97 -24.23
CA PRO A 215 12.90 19.87 -23.49
C PRO A 215 12.54 19.96 -22.01
N LEU A 216 11.92 18.90 -21.47
CA LEU A 216 11.64 18.75 -20.05
C LEU A 216 12.96 18.65 -19.29
N THR A 217 13.44 19.77 -18.75
CA THR A 217 14.73 19.80 -18.04
C THR A 217 14.62 19.26 -16.63
N THR A 218 13.50 19.52 -15.94
CA THR A 218 13.19 19.02 -14.60
C THR A 218 11.68 18.82 -14.46
N ILE A 219 11.27 17.71 -13.84
CA ILE A 219 9.85 17.41 -13.59
C ILE A 219 9.38 18.16 -12.35
N ALA A 220 8.31 18.95 -12.50
CA ALA A 220 7.52 19.44 -11.38
C ALA A 220 6.36 18.48 -11.15
N THR A 221 6.35 17.80 -10.02
CA THR A 221 5.23 16.93 -9.59
C THR A 221 4.02 17.76 -9.19
N SER A 222 2.81 17.24 -9.42
CA SER A 222 1.55 17.86 -9.01
C SER A 222 0.73 16.93 -8.12
N LEU A 223 -0.03 17.51 -7.19
CA LEU A 223 -0.98 16.77 -6.36
C LEU A 223 -2.12 16.13 -7.19
N THR A 224 -2.45 16.72 -8.34
CA THR A 224 -3.50 16.19 -9.24
C THR A 224 -3.15 14.83 -9.83
N ASP A 225 -1.85 14.52 -9.90
CA ASP A 225 -1.34 13.35 -10.62
C ASP A 225 -0.92 12.25 -9.63
N ILE A 226 -1.12 12.47 -8.32
CA ILE A 226 -0.68 11.53 -7.28
C ILE A 226 -1.31 10.15 -7.43
N THR A 227 -2.56 10.09 -7.89
CA THR A 227 -3.25 8.83 -8.18
C THR A 227 -2.59 8.10 -9.35
N ASP A 228 -2.25 8.79 -10.43
CA ASP A 228 -1.53 8.20 -11.57
C ASP A 228 -0.14 7.70 -11.14
N TYR A 229 0.60 8.51 -10.36
CA TYR A 229 1.90 8.11 -9.81
C TYR A 229 1.78 6.85 -8.95
N ALA A 230 0.76 6.76 -8.09
CA ALA A 230 0.54 5.61 -7.23
C ALA A 230 0.17 4.35 -8.04
N THR A 231 -0.64 4.48 -9.10
CA THR A 231 -0.96 3.37 -10.01
C THR A 231 0.31 2.82 -10.67
N TYR A 232 1.17 3.68 -11.22
CA TYR A 232 2.45 3.23 -11.79
C TYR A 232 3.42 2.72 -10.72
N ALA A 233 3.41 3.28 -9.51
CA ALA A 233 4.20 2.77 -8.41
C ALA A 233 3.80 1.34 -8.00
N GLN A 234 2.52 0.99 -8.11
CA GLN A 234 2.07 -0.40 -7.89
C GLN A 234 2.58 -1.34 -9.00
N GLN A 235 2.72 -0.88 -10.25
CA GLN A 235 3.32 -1.68 -11.33
C GLN A 235 4.76 -2.08 -11.00
N TYR A 236 5.55 -1.22 -10.34
CA TYR A 236 6.91 -1.56 -9.89
C TYR A 236 6.94 -2.83 -9.03
N ALA A 237 5.97 -2.99 -8.12
CA ALA A 237 5.88 -4.16 -7.25
C ALA A 237 5.68 -5.44 -8.07
N THR A 238 4.72 -5.42 -8.99
CA THR A 238 4.40 -6.55 -9.86
C THR A 238 5.59 -6.91 -10.75
N GLU A 239 6.20 -5.93 -11.41
CA GLU A 239 7.38 -6.13 -12.27
C GLU A 239 8.55 -6.77 -11.50
N ASN A 240 8.82 -6.33 -10.28
CA ASN A 240 9.96 -6.82 -9.49
C ASN A 240 9.72 -8.16 -8.78
N LEU A 241 8.46 -8.50 -8.49
CA LEU A 241 8.09 -9.78 -7.91
C LEU A 241 8.15 -10.92 -8.93
N LEU A 242 7.72 -10.64 -10.16
CA LEU A 242 7.52 -11.64 -11.19
C LEU A 242 8.74 -11.80 -12.10
N ASN A 243 9.56 -10.76 -12.24
CA ASN A 243 10.77 -10.83 -13.06
C ASN A 243 11.94 -11.46 -12.29
N THR A 244 12.61 -12.44 -12.89
CA THR A 244 13.82 -13.08 -12.32
C THR A 244 15.00 -12.12 -12.13
N GLN A 245 15.01 -11.00 -12.85
CA GLN A 245 15.98 -9.91 -12.71
C GLN A 245 15.56 -8.90 -11.63
N GLY A 246 14.34 -8.99 -11.12
CA GLY A 246 13.77 -8.12 -10.10
C GLY A 246 14.31 -8.36 -8.69
N ASN A 247 14.07 -7.41 -7.78
CA ASN A 247 14.53 -7.50 -6.41
C ASN A 247 13.68 -8.49 -5.58
N GLN A 248 14.12 -9.75 -5.50
CA GLN A 248 13.44 -10.79 -4.69
C GLN A 248 13.34 -10.48 -3.19
N LEU A 249 14.06 -9.50 -2.65
CA LEU A 249 13.88 -9.09 -1.25
C LEU A 249 12.51 -8.44 -1.01
N ILE A 250 11.86 -7.92 -2.06
CA ILE A 250 10.55 -7.26 -1.97
C ILE A 250 9.47 -8.15 -1.36
N GLN A 251 9.56 -9.46 -1.55
CA GLN A 251 8.59 -10.44 -1.05
C GLN A 251 8.34 -10.31 0.45
N ALA A 252 9.36 -9.94 1.23
CA ALA A 252 9.28 -9.87 2.69
C ALA A 252 8.50 -8.66 3.22
N VAL A 253 8.26 -7.63 2.40
CA VAL A 253 7.67 -6.34 2.82
C VAL A 253 6.58 -5.84 1.87
N ILE A 254 6.21 -6.64 0.84
CA ILE A 254 5.36 -6.15 -0.23
C ILE A 254 3.94 -5.80 0.22
N GLY A 255 3.40 -6.51 1.22
CA GLY A 255 2.10 -6.18 1.81
C GLY A 255 2.07 -4.75 2.35
N ASP A 256 3.10 -4.39 3.13
CA ASP A 256 3.23 -3.05 3.72
C ASP A 256 3.43 -2.00 2.63
N VAL A 257 4.34 -2.25 1.68
CA VAL A 257 4.60 -1.34 0.55
C VAL A 257 3.33 -1.09 -0.26
N LYS A 258 2.58 -2.15 -0.60
CA LYS A 258 1.34 -2.04 -1.39
C LYS A 258 0.30 -1.22 -0.65
N GLN A 259 0.13 -1.47 0.65
CA GLN A 259 -0.80 -0.71 1.48
C GLN A 259 -0.44 0.78 1.47
N ARG A 260 0.83 1.12 1.73
CA ARG A 260 1.26 2.52 1.78
C ARG A 260 1.13 3.23 0.43
N LEU A 261 1.49 2.57 -0.67
CA LEU A 261 1.32 3.12 -2.02
C LEU A 261 -0.15 3.45 -2.31
N PHE A 262 -1.06 2.55 -1.93
CA PHE A 262 -2.48 2.76 -2.15
C PHE A 262 -3.02 3.92 -1.31
N SER A 263 -2.70 3.97 -0.02
CA SER A 263 -3.16 5.06 0.85
C SER A 263 -2.59 6.42 0.44
N ILE A 264 -1.35 6.47 -0.08
CA ILE A 264 -0.77 7.66 -0.71
C ILE A 264 -1.59 8.07 -1.96
N GLY A 265 -1.92 7.12 -2.83
CA GLY A 265 -2.72 7.37 -4.05
C GLY A 265 -4.14 7.86 -3.79
N GLN A 266 -4.69 7.57 -2.61
CA GLN A 266 -6.03 7.96 -2.17
C GLN A 266 -6.08 9.27 -1.38
N MET A 267 -4.96 9.99 -1.28
CA MET A 267 -4.88 11.25 -0.55
C MET A 267 -5.81 12.32 -1.17
N LYS A 268 -7.00 12.53 -0.57
CA LYS A 268 -8.01 13.52 -1.02
C LYS A 268 -7.98 14.85 -0.24
N SER A 269 -7.39 14.86 0.95
CA SER A 269 -7.31 16.03 1.84
C SER A 269 -6.04 15.96 2.67
N THR A 270 -5.27 17.04 2.71
CA THR A 270 -4.00 17.11 3.46
C THR A 270 -4.10 18.08 4.62
N GLN A 271 -3.56 17.67 5.76
CA GLN A 271 -3.24 18.60 6.83
C GLN A 271 -1.95 19.33 6.44
N PRO A 272 -1.85 20.64 6.74
CA PRO A 272 -0.59 21.33 6.59
C PRO A 272 0.45 20.70 7.51
N PHE A 273 1.68 20.58 7.02
CA PHE A 273 2.79 20.17 7.85
C PHE A 273 3.10 21.27 8.88
N ASP A 274 2.90 20.96 10.16
CA ASP A 274 3.18 21.87 11.28
C ASP A 274 4.44 21.45 12.04
N ILE A 275 5.39 22.39 12.15
CA ILE A 275 6.60 22.23 12.96
C ILE A 275 6.24 22.48 14.43
N THR A 276 6.36 21.42 15.25
CA THR A 276 6.14 21.50 16.69
C THR A 276 7.44 21.19 17.44
N GLU A 277 7.81 22.04 18.39
CA GLU A 277 9.02 21.85 19.22
C GLU A 277 8.93 20.54 20.00
N GLN A 278 10.00 19.74 19.93
CA GLN A 278 10.04 18.41 20.54
C GLN A 278 10.94 18.41 21.77
N ALA A 279 10.43 17.85 22.87
CA ALA A 279 11.20 17.64 24.09
C ALA A 279 11.58 16.15 24.26
N LEU A 280 12.77 15.91 24.84
CA LEU A 280 13.29 14.58 25.12
C LEU A 280 12.43 13.81 26.14
N ASP A 281 11.92 14.52 27.16
CA ASP A 281 11.07 13.99 28.23
C ASP A 281 9.56 14.01 27.89
N SER A 282 9.22 14.30 26.64
CA SER A 282 7.84 14.34 26.16
C SER A 282 7.12 13.01 26.37
N ARG A 283 5.87 13.10 26.82
CA ARG A 283 4.99 11.96 27.13
C ARG A 283 3.94 11.70 26.06
N VAL A 284 4.01 12.41 24.93
CA VAL A 284 2.98 12.39 23.88
C VAL A 284 2.64 10.97 23.41
N LEU A 285 3.63 10.11 23.15
CA LEU A 285 3.36 8.71 22.77
C LEU A 285 2.55 7.95 23.82
N LEU A 286 2.82 8.19 25.11
CA LEU A 286 2.07 7.52 26.19
C LEU A 286 0.63 8.04 26.29
N GLU A 287 0.41 9.32 26.02
CA GLU A 287 -0.93 9.90 25.90
C GLU A 287 -1.69 9.27 24.74
N ASP A 288 -1.05 9.19 23.57
CA ASP A 288 -1.66 8.63 22.36
C ASP A 288 -2.02 7.14 22.54
N VAL A 289 -1.13 6.36 23.15
CA VAL A 289 -1.38 4.95 23.50
C VAL A 289 -2.55 4.82 24.48
N ARG A 290 -2.60 5.65 25.53
CA ARG A 290 -3.70 5.63 26.51
C ARG A 290 -5.03 6.05 25.89
N ASP A 291 -5.03 7.03 24.99
CA ASP A 291 -6.23 7.50 24.32
C ASP A 291 -6.82 6.39 23.44
N VAL A 292 -5.97 5.70 22.66
CA VAL A 292 -6.38 4.53 21.86
C VAL A 292 -6.91 3.41 22.76
N ILE A 293 -6.21 3.06 23.83
CA ILE A 293 -6.68 2.06 24.80
C ILE A 293 -8.03 2.49 25.42
N GLY A 294 -8.18 3.77 25.75
CA GLY A 294 -9.39 4.34 26.32
C GLY A 294 -10.59 4.21 25.39
N VAL A 295 -10.42 4.52 24.10
CA VAL A 295 -11.44 4.36 23.05
C VAL A 295 -11.81 2.89 22.88
N ILE A 296 -10.82 2.01 22.76
CA ILE A 296 -11.01 0.57 22.62
C ILE A 296 -11.82 0.01 23.81
N ARG A 297 -11.43 0.37 25.03
CA ARG A 297 -12.12 -0.03 26.26
C ARG A 297 -13.53 0.55 26.36
N LEU A 298 -13.74 1.77 25.88
CA LEU A 298 -15.08 2.37 25.82
C LEU A 298 -15.99 1.56 24.89
N GLN A 299 -15.46 1.09 23.75
CA GLN A 299 -16.22 0.22 22.86
C GLN A 299 -16.61 -1.07 23.58
N GLU A 300 -15.66 -1.74 24.23
CA GLU A 300 -15.93 -2.97 24.98
C GLU A 300 -17.00 -2.80 26.06
N GLN A 301 -16.82 -1.82 26.94
CA GLN A 301 -17.59 -1.78 28.19
C GLN A 301 -19.00 -1.23 27.99
N LYS A 302 -19.20 -0.42 26.95
CA LYS A 302 -20.43 0.35 26.77
C LYS A 302 -21.09 0.16 25.41
N TYR A 303 -20.32 -0.09 24.36
CA TYR A 303 -20.81 -0.13 22.98
C TYR A 303 -20.55 -1.46 22.28
N SER A 304 -20.27 -2.54 23.04
CA SER A 304 -19.93 -3.84 22.47
C SER A 304 -21.06 -4.39 21.60
N ASP A 305 -22.32 -4.25 22.02
CA ASP A 305 -23.47 -4.72 21.24
C ASP A 305 -23.62 -3.93 19.92
N GLU A 306 -23.34 -2.62 19.93
CA GLU A 306 -23.40 -1.77 18.74
C GLU A 306 -22.26 -2.11 17.77
N LEU A 307 -21.03 -2.23 18.28
CA LEU A 307 -19.88 -2.64 17.49
C LEU A 307 -20.09 -4.04 16.91
N GLU A 308 -20.59 -4.98 17.72
CA GLU A 308 -20.90 -6.32 17.26
C GLU A 308 -21.95 -6.31 16.14
N ALA A 309 -23.01 -5.51 16.26
CA ALA A 309 -24.01 -5.36 15.23
C ALA A 309 -23.42 -4.81 13.92
N LYS A 310 -22.60 -3.75 14.00
CA LYS A 310 -21.90 -3.17 12.84
C LYS A 310 -21.02 -4.18 12.12
N LEU A 311 -20.20 -4.93 12.87
CA LEU A 311 -19.31 -5.94 12.29
C LEU A 311 -20.08 -7.15 11.74
N THR A 312 -21.19 -7.54 12.36
CA THR A 312 -22.07 -8.61 11.85
C THR A 312 -22.71 -8.23 10.52
N GLU A 313 -23.11 -6.96 10.36
CA GLU A 313 -23.70 -6.48 9.12
C GLU A 313 -22.70 -6.53 7.96
N VAL A 314 -21.45 -6.09 8.18
CA VAL A 314 -20.36 -6.23 7.19
C VAL A 314 -20.14 -7.71 6.83
N GLU A 315 -20.09 -8.59 7.83
CA GLU A 315 -19.91 -10.03 7.61
C GLU A 315 -21.08 -10.65 6.83
N THR A 316 -22.32 -10.20 7.06
CA THR A 316 -23.51 -10.69 6.36
C THR A 316 -23.55 -10.22 4.90
N LEU A 317 -23.05 -9.01 4.65
CA LEU A 317 -22.92 -8.44 3.31
C LEU A 317 -21.88 -9.18 2.47
N LEU A 318 -20.85 -9.74 3.11
CA LEU A 318 -19.73 -10.46 2.48
C LEU A 318 -19.81 -11.99 2.69
N ASP A 319 -21.00 -12.55 2.88
CA ASP A 319 -21.18 -13.98 3.13
C ASP A 319 -21.11 -14.85 1.87
N THR A 320 -21.38 -16.16 2.04
CA THR A 320 -21.32 -17.15 0.95
C THR A 320 -22.32 -16.86 -0.18
N ASP A 321 -23.48 -16.26 0.11
CA ASP A 321 -24.45 -15.94 -0.94
C ASP A 321 -23.92 -14.81 -1.82
N SER A 322 -23.35 -13.75 -1.21
CA SER A 322 -22.69 -12.66 -1.92
C SER A 322 -21.49 -13.16 -2.73
N GLN A 323 -20.68 -14.04 -2.15
CA GLN A 323 -19.57 -14.69 -2.87
C GLN A 323 -20.08 -15.45 -4.10
N GLN A 324 -21.15 -16.22 -3.96
CA GLN A 324 -21.74 -16.97 -5.06
C GLN A 324 -22.29 -16.04 -6.16
N THR A 325 -22.86 -14.88 -5.81
CA THR A 325 -23.30 -13.87 -6.77
C THR A 325 -22.13 -13.28 -7.58
N VAL A 326 -21.01 -12.98 -6.93
CA VAL A 326 -19.78 -12.52 -7.62
C VAL A 326 -19.20 -13.63 -8.51
N LEU A 327 -19.16 -14.87 -8.04
CA LEU A 327 -18.69 -16.01 -8.82
C LEU A 327 -19.56 -16.26 -10.06
N THR A 328 -20.87 -16.08 -9.96
CA THR A 328 -21.78 -16.21 -11.10
C THR A 328 -21.45 -15.21 -12.21
N LEU A 329 -21.12 -13.96 -11.90
CA LEU A 329 -20.68 -13.00 -12.91
C LEU A 329 -19.46 -13.52 -13.69
N SER A 330 -18.44 -13.96 -12.97
CA SER A 330 -17.18 -14.44 -13.56
C SER A 330 -17.40 -15.69 -14.42
N ASN A 331 -18.19 -16.66 -13.91
CA ASN A 331 -18.50 -17.90 -14.64
C ASN A 331 -19.31 -17.63 -15.90
N VAL A 332 -20.31 -16.75 -15.85
CA VAL A 332 -21.11 -16.40 -17.03
C VAL A 332 -20.23 -15.75 -18.09
N LEU A 333 -19.37 -14.79 -17.71
CA LEU A 333 -18.46 -14.16 -18.66
C LEU A 333 -17.51 -15.18 -19.29
N TYR A 334 -16.92 -16.06 -18.49
CA TYR A 334 -16.02 -17.11 -18.97
C TYR A 334 -16.73 -18.07 -19.94
N ASP A 335 -17.89 -18.61 -19.56
CA ASP A 335 -18.61 -19.58 -20.37
C ASP A 335 -19.12 -18.94 -21.67
N VAL A 336 -19.61 -17.70 -21.62
CA VAL A 336 -20.08 -17.01 -22.83
C VAL A 336 -18.93 -16.66 -23.74
N LEU A 337 -17.83 -16.10 -23.24
CA LEU A 337 -16.69 -15.69 -24.06
C LEU A 337 -15.92 -16.88 -24.64
N SER A 338 -15.86 -18.01 -23.93
CA SER A 338 -15.23 -19.23 -24.43
C SER A 338 -16.04 -19.91 -25.53
N ASN A 339 -17.36 -19.74 -25.55
CA ASN A 339 -18.25 -20.36 -26.54
C ASN A 339 -18.62 -19.42 -27.70
N PHE A 340 -18.85 -18.13 -27.44
CA PHE A 340 -19.40 -17.17 -28.41
C PHE A 340 -18.52 -15.91 -28.48
N SER A 341 -17.41 -15.97 -29.18
CA SER A 341 -16.50 -14.83 -29.33
C SER A 341 -15.70 -14.93 -30.63
N PRO A 342 -14.93 -13.87 -30.99
CA PRO A 342 -13.99 -13.95 -32.10
C PRO A 342 -12.97 -15.08 -31.93
N ILE A 343 -12.64 -15.44 -30.68
CA ILE A 343 -11.69 -16.51 -30.35
C ILE A 343 -12.29 -17.89 -30.65
N SER A 344 -13.58 -18.08 -30.41
CA SER A 344 -14.25 -19.35 -30.70
C SER A 344 -14.60 -19.53 -32.18
N ASN A 345 -14.24 -18.57 -33.05
CA ASN A 345 -14.60 -18.52 -34.47
C ASN A 345 -16.12 -18.64 -34.73
N GLU A 346 -16.93 -18.15 -33.79
CA GLU A 346 -18.38 -18.12 -33.96
C GLU A 346 -18.84 -16.89 -34.73
N ASP A 347 -19.86 -17.07 -35.57
CA ASP A 347 -20.48 -15.98 -36.31
C ASP A 347 -21.37 -15.11 -35.38
N PRO A 348 -21.61 -13.83 -35.70
CA PRO A 348 -22.62 -13.01 -35.03
C PRO A 348 -24.00 -13.67 -35.04
N GLY A 349 -24.69 -13.67 -33.90
CA GLY A 349 -25.97 -14.35 -33.80
C GLY A 349 -26.62 -14.32 -32.42
N THR A 350 -27.75 -15.01 -32.32
CA THR A 350 -28.43 -15.26 -31.04
C THR A 350 -28.26 -16.72 -30.67
N TYR A 351 -27.69 -16.93 -29.49
CA TYR A 351 -27.31 -18.22 -28.96
C TYR A 351 -28.02 -18.49 -27.64
N SER A 352 -28.02 -19.77 -27.24
CA SER A 352 -28.50 -20.19 -25.93
C SER A 352 -27.45 -21.08 -25.30
N LEU A 353 -27.16 -20.81 -24.03
CA LEU A 353 -26.24 -21.57 -23.20
C LEU A 353 -26.94 -21.90 -21.89
N GLY A 354 -27.44 -23.12 -21.76
CA GLY A 354 -28.36 -23.46 -20.68
C GLY A 354 -29.61 -22.57 -20.73
N ASP A 355 -29.91 -21.90 -19.61
CA ASP A 355 -31.03 -20.96 -19.47
C ASP A 355 -30.63 -19.49 -19.80
N LEU A 356 -29.41 -19.27 -20.30
CA LEU A 356 -28.97 -17.97 -20.79
C LEU A 356 -29.28 -17.79 -22.28
N SER A 357 -29.72 -16.58 -22.62
CA SER A 357 -29.84 -16.04 -23.97
C SER A 357 -28.69 -15.07 -24.22
N VAL A 358 -27.88 -15.34 -25.26
CA VAL A 358 -26.71 -14.54 -25.63
C VAL A 358 -26.93 -13.95 -27.01
N VAL A 359 -26.88 -12.63 -27.13
CA VAL A 359 -26.86 -11.93 -28.42
C VAL A 359 -25.44 -11.41 -28.64
N TYR A 360 -24.75 -11.96 -29.62
CA TYR A 360 -23.38 -11.60 -29.99
C TYR A 360 -23.37 -10.89 -31.36
N THR A 361 -22.66 -9.76 -31.47
CA THR A 361 -22.49 -9.04 -32.74
C THR A 361 -21.02 -8.72 -33.04
N ASP A 362 -20.66 -8.58 -34.31
CA ASP A 362 -19.33 -8.16 -34.76
C ASP A 362 -19.27 -6.66 -35.12
N SER A 363 -18.18 -6.00 -34.71
CA SER A 363 -17.80 -4.63 -35.08
C SER A 363 -18.79 -3.49 -34.73
N PRO A 364 -18.74 -2.91 -33.51
CA PRO A 364 -17.92 -3.35 -32.38
C PRO A 364 -18.39 -4.69 -31.84
N TYR A 365 -17.52 -5.45 -31.19
CA TYR A 365 -17.92 -6.72 -30.60
C TYR A 365 -18.83 -6.43 -29.41
N THR A 366 -20.07 -6.94 -29.43
CA THR A 366 -20.99 -6.75 -28.30
C THR A 366 -21.63 -8.06 -27.88
N TRP A 367 -21.89 -8.17 -26.58
CA TRP A 367 -22.62 -9.28 -25.96
C TRP A 367 -23.74 -8.72 -25.11
N GLN A 368 -24.95 -9.20 -25.34
CA GLN A 368 -26.08 -9.02 -24.44
C GLN A 368 -26.50 -10.39 -23.93
N ILE A 369 -26.30 -10.61 -22.63
CA ILE A 369 -26.50 -11.88 -21.95
C ILE A 369 -27.64 -11.69 -20.95
N THR A 370 -28.70 -12.47 -21.08
CA THR A 370 -29.86 -12.40 -20.17
C THR A 370 -30.39 -13.79 -19.85
N GLY A 371 -30.90 -14.02 -18.64
CA GLY A 371 -31.51 -15.30 -18.27
C GLY A 371 -31.19 -15.68 -16.83
N THR A 372 -31.05 -16.98 -16.58
CA THR A 372 -30.69 -17.50 -15.25
C THR A 372 -29.45 -18.38 -15.31
N TYR A 373 -28.58 -18.26 -14.31
CA TYR A 373 -27.39 -19.12 -14.14
C TYR A 373 -27.24 -19.51 -12.67
N ASP A 374 -27.13 -20.81 -12.37
CA ASP A 374 -27.07 -21.35 -11.01
C ASP A 374 -28.13 -20.79 -10.04
N GLY A 375 -29.35 -20.57 -10.54
CA GLY A 375 -30.48 -20.06 -9.75
C GLY A 375 -30.48 -18.55 -9.52
N GLN A 376 -29.59 -17.80 -10.16
CA GLN A 376 -29.54 -16.34 -10.11
C GLN A 376 -29.98 -15.73 -11.44
N ASP A 377 -30.69 -14.61 -11.37
CA ASP A 377 -31.04 -13.80 -12.53
C ASP A 377 -29.80 -13.03 -13.02
N VAL A 378 -29.56 -13.08 -14.33
CA VAL A 378 -28.38 -12.53 -14.99
C VAL A 378 -28.80 -11.55 -16.07
N SER A 379 -28.19 -10.36 -16.06
CA SER A 379 -28.27 -9.37 -17.13
C SER A 379 -26.89 -8.74 -17.32
N ILE A 380 -26.27 -8.94 -18.47
CA ILE A 380 -24.94 -8.41 -18.78
C ILE A 380 -24.95 -7.82 -20.18
N ASP A 381 -24.48 -6.59 -20.31
CA ASP A 381 -24.24 -5.90 -21.57
C ASP A 381 -22.74 -5.56 -21.65
N MET A 382 -22.04 -6.09 -22.64
CA MET A 382 -20.60 -5.89 -22.85
C MET A 382 -20.34 -5.35 -24.25
N ASN A 383 -19.47 -4.36 -24.35
CA ASN A 383 -19.13 -3.69 -25.60
C ASN A 383 -17.61 -3.56 -25.71
N VAL A 384 -17.01 -4.17 -26.71
CA VAL A 384 -15.56 -4.18 -26.94
C VAL A 384 -15.28 -3.52 -28.30
N PRO A 385 -15.14 -2.18 -28.34
CA PRO A 385 -14.91 -1.45 -29.58
C PRO A 385 -13.51 -1.65 -30.16
N LYS A 386 -12.51 -2.01 -29.33
CA LYS A 386 -11.15 -2.27 -29.79
C LYS A 386 -10.73 -3.68 -29.41
N TRP A 387 -10.55 -4.51 -30.43
CA TRP A 387 -9.91 -5.81 -30.32
C TRP A 387 -8.72 -5.81 -31.28
N GLN A 388 -7.53 -5.58 -30.73
CA GLN A 388 -6.30 -5.48 -31.49
C GLN A 388 -5.47 -6.73 -31.26
N ILE A 389 -5.05 -7.38 -32.35
CA ILE A 389 -4.04 -8.43 -32.33
C ILE A 389 -2.86 -7.91 -33.14
N SER A 390 -1.67 -7.77 -32.54
CA SER A 390 -0.50 -7.20 -33.20
C SER A 390 0.80 -7.84 -32.72
N SER A 391 1.58 -8.36 -33.67
CA SER A 391 2.94 -8.87 -33.44
C SER A 391 4.00 -7.78 -33.19
N VAL A 392 3.59 -6.51 -33.14
CA VAL A 392 4.50 -5.35 -32.95
C VAL A 392 4.00 -4.46 -31.83
N LEU A 393 2.67 -4.32 -31.68
CA LEU A 393 2.04 -3.41 -30.73
C LEU A 393 1.44 -4.14 -29.52
N GLY A 394 1.63 -5.45 -29.42
CA GLY A 394 0.92 -6.31 -28.46
C GLY A 394 -0.55 -6.50 -28.82
N ASN A 395 -1.17 -7.49 -28.20
CA ASN A 395 -2.62 -7.66 -28.28
C ASN A 395 -3.26 -6.75 -27.24
N GLN A 396 -4.38 -6.11 -27.60
CA GLN A 396 -5.08 -5.21 -26.70
C GLN A 396 -6.59 -5.32 -26.89
N ILE A 397 -7.29 -5.55 -25.79
CA ILE A 397 -8.75 -5.57 -25.73
C ILE A 397 -9.17 -4.37 -24.88
N ILE A 398 -9.96 -3.48 -25.46
CA ILE A 398 -10.55 -2.33 -24.74
C ILE A 398 -12.07 -2.42 -24.87
N GLY A 399 -12.75 -2.45 -23.73
CA GLY A 399 -14.21 -2.61 -23.65
C GLY A 399 -14.87 -1.93 -22.46
N GLU A 400 -16.19 -2.09 -22.40
CA GLU A 400 -17.09 -1.63 -21.36
C GLU A 400 -17.97 -2.82 -20.96
N LEU A 401 -18.32 -2.94 -19.69
CA LEU A 401 -19.17 -4.01 -19.17
C LEU A 401 -20.16 -3.44 -18.16
N ASN A 402 -21.44 -3.63 -18.40
CA ASN A 402 -22.51 -3.36 -17.45
C ASN A 402 -23.14 -4.69 -17.06
N ALA A 403 -23.17 -5.03 -15.78
CA ALA A 403 -23.73 -6.28 -15.31
C ALA A 403 -24.64 -6.10 -14.09
N LYS A 404 -25.68 -6.92 -14.03
CA LYS A 404 -26.54 -7.09 -12.87
C LYS A 404 -26.80 -8.58 -12.66
N ILE A 405 -26.41 -9.07 -11.49
CA ILE A 405 -26.67 -10.44 -11.03
C ILE A 405 -27.52 -10.34 -9.77
N SER A 406 -28.62 -11.07 -9.68
CA SER A 406 -29.49 -11.00 -8.50
C SER A 406 -30.09 -12.35 -8.11
N ASN A 407 -30.29 -12.52 -6.81
CA ASN A 407 -31.12 -13.57 -6.23
C ASN A 407 -32.22 -12.94 -5.34
N GLU A 408 -32.89 -13.72 -4.50
CA GLU A 408 -34.01 -13.22 -3.66
C GLU A 408 -33.58 -12.15 -2.63
N THR A 409 -32.33 -12.17 -2.16
CA THR A 409 -31.84 -11.35 -1.04
C THR A 409 -30.69 -10.42 -1.42
N THR A 410 -29.98 -10.72 -2.51
CA THR A 410 -28.69 -10.13 -2.88
C THR A 410 -28.72 -9.65 -4.33
N VAL A 411 -28.23 -8.44 -4.57
CA VAL A 411 -28.09 -7.85 -5.89
C VAL A 411 -26.68 -7.32 -6.05
N LEU A 412 -25.96 -7.81 -7.06
CA LEU A 412 -24.69 -7.27 -7.51
C LEU A 412 -24.93 -6.48 -8.80
N SER A 413 -24.52 -5.22 -8.80
CA SER A 413 -24.42 -4.38 -9.99
C SER A 413 -22.96 -4.02 -10.22
N VAL A 414 -22.52 -4.09 -11.46
CA VAL A 414 -21.13 -3.82 -11.87
C VAL A 414 -21.16 -2.89 -13.09
N ASP A 415 -20.36 -1.83 -13.04
CA ASP A 415 -20.17 -0.89 -14.14
C ASP A 415 -18.67 -0.72 -14.41
N VAL A 416 -18.21 -1.34 -15.49
CA VAL A 416 -16.84 -1.25 -16.00
C VAL A 416 -16.86 -0.20 -17.11
N SER A 417 -16.37 0.98 -16.80
CA SER A 417 -16.23 2.07 -17.76
C SER A 417 -15.07 1.85 -18.75
N GLU A 418 -14.04 1.10 -18.36
CA GLU A 418 -12.94 0.71 -19.23
C GLU A 418 -12.31 -0.62 -18.76
N LEU A 419 -12.49 -1.68 -19.55
CA LEU A 419 -11.81 -2.97 -19.44
C LEU A 419 -10.60 -2.94 -20.37
N THR A 420 -9.38 -2.99 -19.84
CA THR A 420 -8.15 -3.05 -20.65
C THR A 420 -7.37 -4.32 -20.38
N ILE A 421 -7.28 -5.20 -21.37
CA ILE A 421 -6.43 -6.39 -21.31
C ILE A 421 -5.34 -6.24 -22.36
N SER A 422 -4.09 -6.22 -21.93
CA SER A 422 -2.93 -6.13 -22.80
C SER A 422 -2.16 -7.45 -22.78
N PHE A 423 -1.49 -7.78 -23.88
CA PHE A 423 -0.61 -8.94 -23.94
C PHE A 423 0.72 -8.49 -24.51
N ASP A 424 1.82 -8.87 -23.88
CA ASP A 424 3.14 -8.64 -24.46
C ASP A 424 3.22 -9.39 -25.80
N GLY A 425 3.79 -8.71 -26.79
CA GLY A 425 3.75 -9.12 -28.20
C GLY A 425 4.74 -10.20 -28.56
N THR A 426 5.09 -11.10 -27.66
CA THR A 426 5.76 -12.34 -28.05
C THR A 426 4.78 -13.21 -28.86
N ASP A 427 5.32 -14.02 -29.78
CA ASP A 427 4.58 -14.64 -30.88
C ASP A 427 3.25 -15.28 -30.43
N ASP A 428 2.29 -15.40 -31.36
CA ASP A 428 0.95 -16.00 -31.18
C ASP A 428 0.64 -16.55 -29.75
N PRO A 429 -0.24 -15.93 -28.93
CA PRO A 429 -0.55 -16.35 -27.55
C PRO A 429 -1.25 -17.74 -27.45
N PHE A 430 -1.23 -18.47 -28.56
CA PHE A 430 -1.77 -19.80 -28.80
C PHE A 430 -0.70 -20.79 -29.33
N GLU A 431 0.57 -20.40 -29.43
CA GLU A 431 1.69 -21.28 -29.82
C GLU A 431 2.26 -22.00 -28.58
N LEU A 432 2.18 -23.33 -28.58
CA LEU A 432 2.52 -24.21 -27.43
C LEU A 432 4.04 -24.36 -27.18
N GLU A 433 4.91 -23.73 -27.98
CA GLU A 433 6.37 -23.88 -27.91
C GLU A 433 7.08 -22.55 -27.53
N GLN A 434 6.58 -21.83 -26.53
CA GLN A 434 7.22 -20.59 -26.06
C GLN A 434 7.75 -20.72 -24.63
N ASP A 435 9.00 -20.27 -24.46
CA ASP A 435 9.77 -20.42 -23.22
C ASP A 435 9.54 -19.28 -22.20
N GLU A 436 8.85 -18.18 -22.53
CA GLU A 436 8.64 -17.05 -21.63
C GLU A 436 7.23 -16.43 -21.78
N VAL A 437 6.67 -15.99 -20.66
CA VAL A 437 5.31 -15.44 -20.35
C VAL A 437 4.71 -14.52 -21.44
N THR A 438 3.38 -14.54 -21.66
CA THR A 438 2.74 -13.71 -22.71
C THR A 438 1.40 -13.04 -22.31
N GLY A 439 1.36 -12.22 -21.23
CA GLY A 439 0.29 -11.23 -21.05
C GLY A 439 -0.06 -10.74 -19.63
N ILE A 440 -0.33 -9.44 -19.52
CA ILE A 440 -0.67 -8.69 -18.29
C ILE A 440 -1.94 -7.84 -18.53
N GLY A 441 -3.00 -8.10 -17.77
CA GLY A 441 -4.27 -7.38 -17.83
C GLY A 441 -4.59 -6.61 -16.56
N THR A 442 -5.28 -5.48 -16.68
CA THR A 442 -5.81 -4.73 -15.54
C THR A 442 -7.30 -4.52 -15.73
N ILE A 443 -8.09 -4.95 -14.75
CA ILE A 443 -9.53 -4.74 -14.73
C ILE A 443 -9.83 -3.73 -13.63
N THR A 444 -10.42 -2.58 -13.99
CA THR A 444 -10.91 -1.59 -13.03
C THR A 444 -12.42 -1.43 -13.19
N THR A 445 -13.17 -1.56 -12.09
CA THR A 445 -14.63 -1.62 -12.13
C THR A 445 -15.28 -1.03 -10.90
N ASP A 446 -16.40 -0.34 -11.07
CA ASP A 446 -17.25 0.06 -9.97
C ASP A 446 -18.27 -1.05 -9.65
N ILE A 447 -18.38 -1.39 -8.37
CA ILE A 447 -19.32 -2.39 -7.88
C ILE A 447 -20.30 -1.79 -6.88
N LEU A 448 -21.53 -2.31 -6.92
CA LEU A 448 -22.57 -2.08 -5.92
C LEU A 448 -23.19 -3.44 -5.56
N LEU A 449 -22.96 -3.87 -4.32
CA LEU A 449 -23.56 -5.06 -3.74
C LEU A 449 -24.61 -4.63 -2.71
N GLU A 450 -25.88 -4.89 -3.00
CA GLU A 450 -27.01 -4.61 -2.12
C GLU A 450 -27.51 -5.91 -1.49
N LYS A 451 -27.70 -5.91 -0.16
CA LYS A 451 -28.29 -7.02 0.56
C LYS A 451 -29.14 -6.53 1.73
N ASP A 452 -30.41 -6.93 1.74
CA ASP A 452 -31.40 -6.47 2.70
C ASP A 452 -31.43 -4.93 2.87
N ASN A 453 -30.92 -4.41 4.01
CA ASN A 453 -30.89 -2.97 4.34
C ASN A 453 -29.48 -2.37 4.31
N ALA A 454 -28.50 -3.10 3.75
CA ALA A 454 -27.11 -2.66 3.65
C ALA A 454 -26.62 -2.70 2.20
N GLN A 455 -25.69 -1.81 1.88
CA GLN A 455 -25.05 -1.75 0.58
C GLN A 455 -23.53 -1.62 0.75
N LEU A 456 -22.76 -2.28 -0.12
CA LEU A 456 -21.33 -2.07 -0.32
C LEU A 456 -21.15 -1.47 -1.71
N ALA A 457 -20.59 -0.27 -1.79
CA ALA A 457 -20.28 0.38 -3.05
C ALA A 457 -18.79 0.74 -3.09
N GLY A 458 -18.11 0.54 -4.21
CA GLY A 458 -16.69 0.86 -4.33
C GLY A 458 -16.09 0.49 -5.67
N THR A 459 -14.80 0.76 -5.83
CA THR A 459 -14.04 0.44 -7.03
C THR A 459 -13.14 -0.75 -6.75
N ILE A 460 -13.19 -1.77 -7.62
CA ILE A 460 -12.26 -2.90 -7.65
C ILE A 460 -11.24 -2.65 -8.77
N THR A 461 -9.96 -2.86 -8.48
CA THR A 461 -8.91 -3.04 -9.47
C THR A 461 -8.27 -4.41 -9.29
N ALA A 462 -8.14 -5.18 -10.37
CA ALA A 462 -7.49 -6.48 -10.37
C ALA A 462 -6.42 -6.55 -11.46
N SER A 463 -5.22 -6.96 -11.08
CA SER A 463 -4.11 -7.27 -11.97
C SER A 463 -4.10 -8.76 -12.27
N ILE A 464 -4.00 -9.11 -13.54
CA ILE A 464 -4.09 -10.47 -14.04
C ILE A 464 -2.86 -10.77 -14.87
N ASP A 465 -2.13 -11.82 -14.51
CA ASP A 465 -0.98 -12.28 -15.26
C ASP A 465 -1.25 -13.64 -15.88
N ARG A 466 -0.74 -13.85 -17.09
CA ARG A 466 -0.87 -15.10 -17.84
C ARG A 466 0.50 -15.62 -18.25
N PHE A 467 0.88 -16.79 -17.74
CA PHE A 467 2.21 -17.39 -17.97
C PHE A 467 2.13 -18.89 -18.26
N VAL A 468 3.17 -19.42 -18.91
CA VAL A 468 3.37 -20.86 -19.06
C VAL A 468 4.10 -21.38 -17.83
N SER A 469 3.46 -22.30 -17.10
CA SER A 469 4.06 -22.93 -15.93
C SER A 469 5.23 -23.85 -16.31
N PRO A 470 6.08 -24.26 -15.35
CA PRO A 470 7.14 -25.26 -15.57
C PRO A 470 6.65 -26.63 -16.10
N PHE A 471 5.33 -26.86 -16.10
CA PHE A 471 4.68 -28.06 -16.64
C PHE A 471 4.10 -27.86 -18.04
N GLU A 472 4.46 -26.77 -18.74
CA GLU A 472 3.93 -26.39 -20.06
C GLU A 472 2.41 -26.12 -20.05
N GLU A 473 1.86 -25.79 -18.89
CA GLU A 473 0.44 -25.40 -18.74
C GLU A 473 0.31 -23.89 -18.70
N LEU A 474 -0.60 -23.35 -19.52
CA LEU A 474 -0.91 -21.93 -19.55
C LEU A 474 -1.84 -21.57 -18.39
N LEU A 475 -1.35 -20.76 -17.46
CA LEU A 475 -2.06 -20.34 -16.25
C LEU A 475 -2.40 -18.86 -16.33
N THR A 476 -3.57 -18.50 -15.79
CA THR A 476 -3.99 -17.12 -15.56
C THR A 476 -4.18 -16.93 -14.06
N VAL A 477 -3.49 -15.96 -13.47
CA VAL A 477 -3.53 -15.71 -12.03
C VAL A 477 -3.84 -14.24 -11.77
N VAL A 478 -4.65 -13.98 -10.73
CA VAL A 478 -4.82 -12.62 -10.20
C VAL A 478 -3.62 -12.33 -9.32
N SER A 479 -2.67 -11.55 -9.82
CA SER A 479 -1.44 -11.18 -9.10
C SER A 479 -1.63 -10.02 -8.13
N GLY A 480 -2.67 -9.23 -8.35
CA GLY A 480 -3.00 -8.08 -7.51
C GLY A 480 -4.50 -7.85 -7.47
N PHE A 481 -4.98 -7.45 -6.30
CA PHE A 481 -6.35 -7.03 -6.09
C PHE A 481 -6.37 -5.83 -5.15
N ASP A 482 -7.21 -4.86 -5.47
CA ASP A 482 -7.45 -3.66 -4.68
C ASP A 482 -8.94 -3.34 -4.73
N PHE A 483 -9.54 -3.15 -3.57
CA PHE A 483 -10.92 -2.70 -3.42
C PHE A 483 -10.93 -1.49 -2.50
N ASP A 484 -11.54 -0.40 -2.93
CA ASP A 484 -11.82 0.78 -2.10
C ASP A 484 -13.30 1.10 -2.18
N GLY A 485 -13.98 1.02 -1.04
CA GLY A 485 -15.41 1.21 -0.98
C GLY A 485 -15.92 1.57 0.40
N GLU A 486 -17.24 1.59 0.49
CA GLU A 486 -17.97 2.03 1.66
C GLU A 486 -19.16 1.11 1.90
N VAL A 487 -19.29 0.64 3.14
CA VAL A 487 -20.50 -0.02 3.62
C VAL A 487 -21.43 1.04 4.19
N SER A 488 -22.64 1.09 3.65
CA SER A 488 -23.70 2.03 4.05
C SER A 488 -24.95 1.29 4.50
N SER A 489 -25.45 1.64 5.68
CA SER A 489 -26.71 1.14 6.26
C SER A 489 -27.33 2.16 7.23
N GLU A 490 -28.44 1.82 7.87
CA GLU A 490 -28.98 2.63 8.98
C GLU A 490 -28.07 2.62 10.23
N LEU A 491 -27.22 1.61 10.39
CA LEU A 491 -26.35 1.43 11.55
C LEU A 491 -24.98 2.07 11.37
N GLN A 492 -24.47 2.12 10.14
CA GLN A 492 -23.11 2.58 9.88
C GLN A 492 -22.92 3.16 8.49
N ASN A 493 -21.91 4.01 8.42
CA ASN A 493 -21.20 4.32 7.21
C ASN A 493 -19.71 4.04 7.53
N THR A 494 -19.14 3.02 6.90
CA THR A 494 -17.79 2.52 7.19
C THR A 494 -17.03 2.35 5.88
N GLY A 495 -15.95 3.11 5.71
CA GLY A 495 -15.01 2.90 4.62
C GLY A 495 -14.23 1.60 4.80
N ILE A 496 -14.09 0.82 3.74
CA ILE A 496 -13.37 -0.45 3.70
C ILE A 496 -12.44 -0.45 2.50
N ILE A 497 -11.16 -0.68 2.76
CA ILE A 497 -10.17 -0.96 1.72
C ILE A 497 -9.65 -2.38 1.93
N VAL A 498 -9.67 -3.18 0.87
CA VAL A 498 -9.15 -4.55 0.88
C VAL A 498 -8.14 -4.69 -0.23
N GLN A 499 -6.97 -5.23 0.07
CA GLN A 499 -5.92 -5.41 -0.91
C GLN A 499 -5.29 -6.78 -0.77
N ALA A 500 -4.87 -7.32 -1.90
CA ALA A 500 -4.09 -8.54 -1.96
C ALA A 500 -3.02 -8.43 -3.05
N ILE A 501 -1.88 -9.08 -2.83
CA ILE A 501 -0.82 -9.20 -3.82
C ILE A 501 -0.14 -10.55 -3.67
N GLU A 502 0.13 -11.20 -4.80
CA GLU A 502 0.95 -12.41 -4.84
C GLU A 502 2.41 -12.03 -4.53
N THR A 503 3.01 -12.71 -3.55
CA THR A 503 4.37 -12.40 -3.08
C THR A 503 5.43 -13.30 -3.70
N THR A 504 5.06 -14.35 -4.42
CA THR A 504 6.04 -15.24 -5.05
C THR A 504 5.89 -15.31 -6.57
N PRO A 505 7.00 -15.33 -7.32
CA PRO A 505 6.93 -15.66 -8.75
C PRO A 505 6.36 -17.07 -8.86
N PHE A 506 5.36 -17.24 -9.72
CA PHE A 506 4.50 -18.43 -9.84
C PHE A 506 5.20 -19.76 -10.22
N ILE A 507 6.52 -19.80 -10.15
CA ILE A 507 7.38 -20.87 -10.58
C ILE A 507 7.55 -21.84 -9.39
N ASN A 508 6.69 -22.88 -9.35
CA ASN A 508 6.79 -24.11 -8.53
C ASN A 508 6.05 -24.20 -7.17
N GLU A 509 5.06 -23.37 -6.86
CA GLU A 509 4.36 -23.50 -5.57
C GLU A 509 2.89 -23.93 -5.72
N GLU A 510 2.50 -24.99 -5.01
CA GLU A 510 1.10 -25.45 -4.91
C GLU A 510 0.22 -24.48 -4.08
N ASN A 511 0.83 -23.51 -3.40
CA ASN A 511 0.16 -22.55 -2.54
C ASN A 511 0.44 -21.13 -3.04
N ALA A 512 -0.61 -20.32 -3.20
CA ALA A 512 -0.47 -18.88 -3.40
C ALA A 512 0.07 -18.24 -2.12
N ASN A 513 1.14 -17.44 -2.21
CA ASN A 513 1.67 -16.70 -1.07
C ASN A 513 1.12 -15.27 -1.16
N ILE A 514 -0.09 -15.08 -0.64
CA ILE A 514 -0.80 -13.80 -0.77
C ILE A 514 -0.53 -12.94 0.47
N ALA A 515 0.04 -11.75 0.26
CA ALA A 515 0.03 -10.71 1.26
C ALA A 515 -1.31 -9.96 1.21
N PHE A 516 -1.95 -9.81 2.37
CA PHE A 516 -3.27 -9.21 2.50
C PHE A 516 -3.20 -7.93 3.33
N SER A 517 -3.98 -6.94 2.94
CA SER A 517 -4.17 -5.69 3.68
C SER A 517 -5.66 -5.36 3.80
N LEU A 518 -6.05 -4.86 4.97
CA LEU A 518 -7.41 -4.42 5.29
C LEU A 518 -7.34 -3.09 6.04
N GLU A 519 -7.89 -2.02 5.47
CA GLU A 519 -8.15 -0.75 6.17
C GLU A 519 -9.64 -0.59 6.43
N LEU A 520 -9.98 -0.15 7.65
CA LEU A 520 -11.32 0.14 8.11
C LEU A 520 -11.37 1.56 8.68
N ALA A 521 -12.19 2.42 8.08
CA ALA A 521 -12.52 3.74 8.60
C ALA A 521 -13.80 3.65 9.43
N MET A 522 -13.67 3.23 10.69
CA MET A 522 -14.82 2.98 11.56
C MET A 522 -15.09 4.18 12.47
N ALA A 523 -16.26 4.79 12.32
CA ALA A 523 -16.72 5.78 13.28
C ALA A 523 -17.08 5.12 14.63
N LEU A 524 -16.13 5.15 15.58
CA LEU A 524 -16.30 4.63 16.93
C LEU A 524 -16.90 5.68 17.88
N ASN A 525 -17.62 5.22 18.90
CA ASN A 525 -18.16 6.12 19.91
C ASN A 525 -17.03 6.75 20.74
N GLY A 526 -16.88 8.07 20.69
CA GLY A 526 -15.76 8.80 21.30
C GLY A 526 -14.53 8.93 20.40
N ALA A 527 -14.56 8.34 19.20
CA ALA A 527 -13.50 8.42 18.20
C ALA A 527 -14.08 8.28 16.78
N PRO A 528 -14.77 9.31 16.27
CA PRO A 528 -15.43 9.25 14.96
C PRO A 528 -14.45 9.14 13.79
N GLU A 529 -13.18 9.52 13.99
CA GLU A 529 -12.11 9.48 12.98
C GLU A 529 -11.19 8.25 13.16
N PHE A 530 -11.62 7.23 13.92
CA PHE A 530 -10.79 6.06 14.15
C PHE A 530 -10.58 5.27 12.86
N LYS A 531 -9.31 5.03 12.53
CA LYS A 531 -8.92 4.14 11.43
C LYS A 531 -8.05 3.02 11.96
N LEU A 532 -8.23 1.84 11.38
CA LEU A 532 -7.43 0.65 11.62
C LEU A 532 -7.02 0.09 10.26
N ALA A 533 -5.73 -0.06 10.01
CA ALA A 533 -5.24 -0.92 8.94
C ALA A 533 -4.50 -2.13 9.53
N TYR A 534 -4.63 -3.27 8.86
CA TYR A 534 -3.96 -4.52 9.16
C TYR A 534 -3.22 -4.97 7.91
N VAL A 535 -1.99 -5.42 8.08
CA VAL A 535 -1.20 -6.09 7.03
C VAL A 535 -0.70 -7.43 7.56
N GLY A 536 -0.86 -8.50 6.76
CA GLY A 536 -0.40 -9.84 7.12
C GLY A 536 -0.99 -10.96 6.26
N GLU A 537 -0.82 -12.19 6.72
CA GLU A 537 -1.39 -13.39 6.07
C GLU A 537 -2.87 -13.56 6.45
N LEU A 538 -3.71 -13.91 5.46
CA LEU A 538 -5.16 -14.06 5.66
C LEU A 538 -5.51 -15.12 6.71
N ASP A 539 -4.77 -16.23 6.74
CA ASP A 539 -4.98 -17.33 7.69
C ASP A 539 -4.58 -16.96 9.12
N GLU A 540 -3.74 -15.95 9.29
CA GLU A 540 -3.34 -15.40 10.59
C GLU A 540 -4.24 -14.25 11.07
N LEU A 541 -5.19 -13.77 10.25
CA LEU A 541 -6.11 -12.68 10.62
C LEU A 541 -6.94 -13.00 11.87
N ASP A 542 -7.23 -14.28 12.09
CA ASP A 542 -7.98 -14.78 13.25
C ASP A 542 -7.13 -14.87 14.54
N ASN A 543 -5.81 -14.67 14.44
CA ASN A 543 -4.85 -14.75 15.53
C ASN A 543 -3.77 -13.65 15.39
N VAL A 544 -4.04 -12.47 15.96
CA VAL A 544 -3.15 -11.26 15.98
C VAL A 544 -1.85 -11.48 16.80
N SER A 545 -1.42 -12.72 16.95
CA SER A 545 -0.16 -13.12 17.57
C SER A 545 1.05 -12.62 16.78
N ASN A 546 0.91 -12.46 15.46
CA ASN A 546 1.88 -11.81 14.58
C ASN A 546 1.12 -10.88 13.64
N ALA A 547 1.20 -9.57 13.86
CA ALA A 547 0.46 -8.60 13.04
C ALA A 547 1.15 -7.25 13.04
N ASP A 548 1.00 -6.56 11.92
CA ASP A 548 1.32 -5.15 11.78
C ASP A 548 0.00 -4.37 11.65
N LEU A 549 -0.21 -3.48 12.63
CA LEU A 549 -1.43 -2.70 12.75
C LEU A 549 -1.07 -1.23 12.65
N PHE A 550 -1.78 -0.51 11.80
CA PHE A 550 -1.76 0.94 11.79
C PHE A 550 -3.04 1.48 12.40
N LEU A 551 -2.91 2.44 13.31
CA LEU A 551 -4.03 3.07 13.97
C LEU A 551 -3.96 4.58 13.76
N THR A 552 -5.11 5.21 13.49
CA THR A 552 -5.23 6.67 13.58
C THR A 552 -6.32 7.03 14.57
N LEU A 553 -5.99 7.95 15.48
CA LEU A 553 -6.96 8.57 16.38
C LEU A 553 -6.71 10.07 16.45
N GLN A 554 -7.72 10.89 16.13
CA GLN A 554 -7.61 12.37 16.15
C GLN A 554 -6.41 12.88 15.33
N ASN A 555 -6.19 12.31 14.14
CA ASN A 555 -5.03 12.61 13.28
C ASN A 555 -3.67 12.31 13.91
N LYS A 556 -3.61 11.40 14.88
CA LYS A 556 -2.37 10.88 15.43
C LYS A 556 -2.16 9.43 14.99
N PRO A 557 -1.18 9.18 14.10
CA PRO A 557 -0.85 7.84 13.64
C PRO A 557 -0.04 7.07 14.68
N LEU A 558 -0.31 5.78 14.80
CA LEU A 558 0.46 4.82 15.59
C LEU A 558 0.71 3.54 14.78
N ASP A 559 1.94 3.08 14.77
CA ASP A 559 2.32 1.80 14.15
C ASP A 559 2.55 0.79 15.27
N VAL A 560 1.78 -0.31 15.26
CA VAL A 560 1.79 -1.33 16.30
C VAL A 560 2.19 -2.66 15.69
N ASN A 561 3.40 -3.10 16.00
CA ASN A 561 3.94 -4.40 15.64
C ASN A 561 3.78 -5.35 16.83
N ILE A 562 3.03 -6.43 16.65
CA ILE A 562 2.85 -7.47 17.67
C ILE A 562 3.48 -8.76 17.17
N ARG A 563 4.29 -9.40 18.03
CA ARG A 563 4.91 -10.70 17.75
C ARG A 563 4.85 -11.58 19.00
N GLN A 564 4.36 -12.81 18.85
CA GLN A 564 4.26 -13.78 19.94
C GLN A 564 5.27 -14.91 19.76
N VAL A 565 6.13 -15.12 20.76
CA VAL A 565 7.11 -16.22 20.78
C VAL A 565 6.85 -17.11 21.98
N GLY A 566 6.13 -18.21 21.75
CA GLY A 566 5.64 -19.09 22.80
C GLY A 566 4.55 -18.41 23.63
N GLU A 567 4.79 -18.24 24.93
CA GLU A 567 3.89 -17.50 25.83
C GLU A 567 4.30 -16.03 26.01
N ASN A 568 5.36 -15.58 25.35
CA ASN A 568 5.82 -14.18 25.46
C ASN A 568 5.19 -13.35 24.34
N ILE A 569 4.68 -12.18 24.73
CA ILE A 569 4.17 -11.19 23.78
C ILE A 569 5.19 -10.06 23.70
N ASN A 570 5.58 -9.72 22.48
CA ASN A 570 6.37 -8.54 22.18
C ASN A 570 5.49 -7.56 21.39
N ALA A 571 5.46 -6.31 21.82
CA ALA A 571 4.75 -5.24 21.13
C ALA A 571 5.68 -4.03 20.97
N VAL A 572 5.84 -3.56 19.74
CA VAL A 572 6.54 -2.32 19.42
C VAL A 572 5.53 -1.32 18.92
N ILE A 573 5.38 -0.19 19.61
CA ILE A 573 4.44 0.88 19.25
C ILE A 573 5.25 2.11 18.85
N LYS A 574 5.18 2.52 17.59
CA LYS A 574 5.85 3.72 17.07
C LYS A 574 4.82 4.86 17.00
N GLY A 575 5.24 6.07 17.33
CA GLY A 575 4.48 7.30 17.16
C GLY A 575 5.32 8.40 16.56
N GLN A 576 4.74 9.59 16.45
CA GLN A 576 5.33 10.69 15.70
C GLN A 576 6.72 11.11 16.19
N TYR A 577 7.50 11.62 15.23
CA TYR A 577 8.84 12.16 15.43
C TYR A 577 9.84 11.14 16.00
N GLY A 578 9.62 9.85 15.79
CA GLY A 578 10.57 8.80 16.18
C GLY A 578 10.52 8.38 17.64
N ARG A 579 9.38 8.60 18.31
CA ARG A 579 9.14 8.00 19.61
C ARG A 579 8.61 6.59 19.42
N TRP A 580 9.11 5.65 20.22
CA TRP A 580 8.59 4.29 20.18
C TRP A 580 8.71 3.59 21.52
N LEU A 581 7.85 2.60 21.73
CA LEU A 581 7.67 1.88 22.97
C LEU A 581 7.80 0.38 22.71
N ASP A 582 8.80 -0.25 23.33
CA ASP A 582 9.05 -1.71 23.30
C ASP A 582 8.48 -2.33 24.58
N ILE A 583 7.48 -3.20 24.45
CA ILE A 583 6.85 -3.90 25.56
C ILE A 583 7.01 -5.40 25.37
N LYS A 584 7.72 -6.02 26.31
CA LYS A 584 7.90 -7.47 26.41
C LYS A 584 7.18 -7.98 27.64
N GLN A 585 6.16 -8.80 27.43
CA GLN A 585 5.43 -9.47 28.48
C GLN A 585 5.83 -10.94 28.57
N LYS A 586 6.25 -11.35 29.79
CA LYS A 586 6.48 -12.75 30.15
C LYS A 586 5.70 -13.09 31.41
N GLY A 587 4.53 -13.72 31.23
CA GLY A 587 3.58 -13.93 32.32
C GLY A 587 3.08 -12.60 32.87
N ARG A 588 3.43 -12.30 34.14
CA ARG A 588 3.07 -11.03 34.82
C ARG A 588 4.17 -9.98 34.79
N ASN A 589 5.35 -10.33 34.26
CA ASN A 589 6.49 -9.43 34.21
C ASN A 589 6.47 -8.65 32.90
N TYR A 590 6.69 -7.35 33.01
CA TYR A 590 6.82 -6.42 31.89
C TYR A 590 8.25 -5.90 31.87
N SER A 591 8.81 -5.80 30.67
CA SER A 591 10.16 -5.32 30.40
C SER A 591 10.21 -4.63 29.05
N GLY A 592 11.29 -3.91 28.76
CA GLY A 592 11.45 -3.14 27.53
C GLY A 592 11.75 -1.67 27.87
N GLY A 593 11.42 -0.75 26.96
CA GLY A 593 11.78 0.65 27.12
C GLY A 593 10.92 1.59 26.30
N LEU A 594 10.87 2.85 26.75
CA LEU A 594 10.41 3.97 25.95
C LEU A 594 11.63 4.63 25.33
N TYR A 595 11.59 4.87 24.03
CA TYR A 595 12.70 5.36 23.22
C TYR A 595 12.32 6.62 22.47
N PHE A 596 13.34 7.43 22.18
CA PHE A 596 13.29 8.55 21.25
C PHE A 596 14.47 8.40 20.27
N GLY A 597 14.15 8.05 19.02
CA GLY A 597 15.13 7.53 18.07
C GLY A 597 15.77 6.28 18.63
N ASP A 598 17.09 6.16 18.62
CA ASP A 598 17.78 5.00 19.20
C ASP A 598 18.07 5.12 20.70
N THR A 599 17.65 6.22 21.31
CA THR A 599 17.96 6.55 22.70
C THR A 599 16.83 6.11 23.63
N GLN A 600 17.15 5.23 24.58
CA GLN A 600 16.20 4.85 25.63
C GLN A 600 16.05 5.99 26.66
N ILE A 601 14.82 6.46 26.86
CA ILE A 601 14.50 7.57 27.77
C ILE A 601 13.79 7.11 29.05
N ALA A 602 13.19 5.91 29.07
CA ALA A 602 12.60 5.32 30.27
C ALA A 602 12.46 3.79 30.16
N ASP A 603 12.23 3.11 31.30
CA ASP A 603 12.10 1.66 31.39
C ASP A 603 10.63 1.23 31.42
N VAL A 604 10.29 0.17 30.67
CA VAL A 604 9.00 -0.52 30.85
C VAL A 604 9.13 -1.47 32.03
N THR A 605 8.23 -1.34 33.01
CA THR A 605 8.22 -2.19 34.19
C THR A 605 6.81 -2.36 34.75
N ALA A 606 6.67 -3.15 35.81
CA ALA A 606 5.43 -3.27 36.56
C ALA A 606 5.64 -2.84 38.02
N VAL A 607 4.88 -1.84 38.48
CA VAL A 607 4.87 -1.41 39.88
C VAL A 607 3.60 -1.95 40.54
N ARG A 608 3.76 -2.83 41.54
CA ARG A 608 2.65 -3.51 42.24
C ARG A 608 1.70 -4.25 41.28
N GLY A 609 2.24 -4.79 40.19
CA GLY A 609 1.50 -5.52 39.16
C GLY A 609 0.77 -4.64 38.15
N VAL A 610 0.91 -3.31 38.21
CA VAL A 610 0.43 -2.39 37.17
C VAL A 610 1.57 -2.11 36.22
N PRO A 611 1.45 -2.43 34.92
CA PRO A 611 2.47 -2.11 33.93
C PRO A 611 2.49 -0.61 33.64
N GLY A 612 3.69 -0.09 33.42
CA GLY A 612 3.91 1.32 33.17
C GLY A 612 5.35 1.64 32.81
N ILE A 613 5.62 2.92 32.72
CA ILE A 613 6.90 3.50 32.36
C ILE A 613 7.52 4.10 33.62
N LEU A 614 8.73 3.65 33.97
CA LEU A 614 9.53 4.22 35.03
C LEU A 614 10.60 5.13 34.41
N PHE A 615 10.46 6.43 34.65
CA PHE A 615 11.42 7.43 34.21
C PHE A 615 12.65 7.46 35.12
N PRO A 616 13.82 7.93 34.61
CA PRO A 616 15.05 8.04 35.40
C PRO A 616 14.93 8.95 36.63
N ASP A 617 13.97 9.88 36.64
CA ASP A 617 13.65 10.76 37.78
C ASP A 617 12.84 10.05 38.90
N GLY A 618 12.48 8.78 38.69
CA GLY A 618 11.66 7.98 39.60
C GLY A 618 10.15 8.16 39.41
N THR A 619 9.71 8.98 38.45
CA THR A 619 8.30 9.11 38.10
C THR A 619 7.82 7.82 37.44
N PHE A 620 6.70 7.28 37.93
CA PHE A 620 6.04 6.12 37.33
C PHE A 620 4.73 6.54 36.65
N GLU A 621 4.53 6.08 35.43
CA GLU A 621 3.39 6.38 34.59
C GLU A 621 2.72 5.09 34.10
N SER A 622 1.47 4.86 34.50
CA SER A 622 0.69 3.68 34.08
C SER A 622 0.45 3.69 32.56
N LEU A 623 0.50 2.55 31.89
CA LEU A 623 0.05 2.45 30.48
C LEU A 623 -1.48 2.46 30.35
N PHE A 624 -2.20 2.37 31.46
CA PHE A 624 -3.67 2.24 31.57
C PHE A 624 -4.33 3.31 32.41
#